data_AF-A0A937NNC9-F1
#
_entry.id   AF-A0A937NNC9-F1
#
_cell.length_a   1.000
_cell.length_b   1.000
_cell.length_c   1.000
_cell.angle_alpha   90.00
_cell.angle_beta   90.00
_cell.angle_gamma   90.00
#
_symmetry.space_group_name_H-M   'P 1'
#
loop_
_entity.id
_entity.type
_entity.pdbx_description
1 polymer ?
#
loop_
_entity_poly.entity_id
_entity_poly.type
_entity_poly.pdbx_seq_one_letter_code
_entity_poly.pdbx_strand_id
1 'polypeptide(L)'
;MEELERRILAEGKNLGRGILKVDSFINHQIDTHLMFEIGRELARHFAGAGVTKVLTAEISGIAPALATAHALDVPVIYARKIRPIT
;
A
#
# COMPACT_ATOMS: atom_id res chain seq x y z
N MET A 1 -6.03 -11.36 1.37
CA MET A 1 -6.07 -10.68 2.70
C MET A 1 -5.51 -11.54 3.80
N GLU A 2 -5.81 -12.84 3.86
CA GLU A 2 -5.26 -13.73 4.89
C GLU A 2 -3.73 -13.68 5.02
N GLU A 3 -2.99 -13.53 3.91
CA GLU A 3 -1.53 -13.40 3.96
C GLU A 3 -1.08 -12.15 4.72
N LEU A 4 -1.72 -10.99 4.50
CA LEU A 4 -1.41 -9.77 5.25
C LEU A 4 -1.67 -9.97 6.75
N GLU A 5 -2.77 -10.62 7.12
CA GLU A 5 -3.07 -10.93 8.52
C GLU A 5 -2.02 -11.85 9.13
N ARG A 6 -1.62 -12.91 8.41
CA ARG A 6 -0.53 -13.82 8.84
C ARG A 6 0.78 -13.07 9.06
N ARG A 7 1.17 -12.19 8.12
CA ARG A 7 2.39 -11.38 8.22
C ARG A 7 2.35 -10.43 9.42
N ILE A 8 1.20 -9.81 9.68
CA ILE A 8 0.99 -8.97 10.88
C ILE A 8 1.15 -9.79 12.15
N LEU A 9 0.54 -10.98 12.24
CA LEU A 9 0.62 -11.83 13.44
C LEU A 9 2.04 -12.38 13.68
N ALA A 10 2.76 -12.71 12.61
CA ALA A 10 4.11 -13.30 12.71
C ALA A 10 5.21 -12.27 12.94
N GLU A 11 5.14 -11.11 12.29
CA GLU A 11 6.25 -10.13 12.26
C GLU A 11 5.89 -8.78 12.86
N GLY A 12 4.61 -8.50 13.08
CA GLY A 12 4.14 -7.25 13.66
C GLY A 12 4.56 -7.11 15.12
N LYS A 13 5.09 -5.94 15.49
CA LYS A 13 5.47 -5.63 16.86
C LYS A 13 4.55 -4.54 17.43
N ASN A 14 3.79 -4.88 18.47
CA ASN A 14 2.99 -3.91 19.20
C ASN A 14 3.90 -3.06 20.09
N LEU A 15 4.04 -1.78 19.76
CA LEU A 15 4.85 -0.83 20.53
C LEU A 15 4.05 -0.13 21.64
N GLY A 16 2.79 -0.53 21.84
CA GLY A 16 1.85 0.09 22.76
C GLY A 16 1.20 1.35 22.17
N ARG A 17 0.25 1.94 22.91
CA ARG A 17 -0.46 3.18 22.53
C ARG A 17 -1.10 3.14 21.13
N GLY A 18 -1.53 1.96 20.69
CA GLY A 18 -2.13 1.75 19.37
C GLY A 18 -1.14 1.71 18.20
N ILE A 19 0.16 1.61 18.47
CA ILE A 19 1.19 1.59 17.42
C ILE A 19 1.60 0.14 17.11
N LEU A 20 1.37 -0.27 15.86
CA LEU A 20 1.85 -1.53 15.31
C LEU A 20 3.01 -1.27 14.33
N LYS A 21 4.20 -1.79 14.65
CA LYS A 21 5.38 -1.71 13.78
C LYS A 21 5.42 -2.91 12.82
N VAL A 22 5.49 -2.63 11.53
CA VAL A 22 5.47 -3.60 10.40
C VAL A 22 6.59 -3.30 9.39
N ASP A 23 7.74 -2.90 9.90
CA ASP A 23 8.85 -2.38 9.08
C ASP A 23 9.47 -3.44 8.17
N SER A 24 9.34 -4.74 8.48
CA SER A 24 9.91 -5.83 7.69
C SER A 24 9.18 -6.09 6.36
N PHE A 25 7.97 -5.54 6.17
CA PHE A 25 7.19 -5.83 4.95
C PHE A 25 6.35 -4.67 4.38
N ILE A 26 6.10 -3.57 5.12
CA ILE A 26 5.38 -2.38 4.58
C ILE A 26 6.20 -1.09 4.65
N ASN A 27 6.60 -0.67 5.85
CA ASN A 27 6.97 0.73 6.07
C ASN A 27 8.42 1.09 5.72
N HIS A 28 9.35 0.14 5.84
CA HIS A 28 10.78 0.37 5.60
C HIS A 28 11.33 -0.62 4.58
N GLN A 29 11.15 -1.91 4.83
CA GLN A 29 11.27 -2.96 3.82
C GLN A 29 9.89 -3.20 3.21
N ILE A 30 9.86 -3.37 1.89
CA ILE A 30 8.64 -3.68 1.15
C ILE A 30 8.72 -5.13 0.71
N ASP A 31 7.75 -5.94 1.13
CA ASP A 31 7.54 -7.25 0.53
C ASP A 31 6.77 -7.07 -0.79
N THR A 32 7.45 -7.22 -1.91
CA THR A 32 6.88 -6.95 -3.24
C THR A 32 5.74 -7.91 -3.57
N HIS A 33 5.86 -9.19 -3.21
CA HIS A 33 4.81 -10.17 -3.47
C HIS A 33 3.53 -9.77 -2.75
N LEU A 34 3.63 -9.51 -1.44
CA LEU A 34 2.50 -9.07 -0.62
C LEU A 34 1.87 -7.78 -1.16
N MET A 35 2.67 -6.79 -1.58
CA MET A 35 2.13 -5.55 -2.16
C MET A 35 1.35 -5.80 -3.44
N PHE A 36 1.81 -6.68 -4.32
CA PHE A 36 1.07 -7.05 -5.53
C PHE A 36 -0.21 -7.82 -5.23
N GLU A 37 -0.22 -8.67 -4.20
CA GLU A 37 -1.46 -9.33 -3.74
C GLU A 37 -2.49 -8.31 -3.21
N ILE A 38 -2.03 -7.38 -2.36
CA ILE A 38 -2.86 -6.29 -1.84
C ILE A 38 -3.40 -5.43 -2.99
N GLY A 39 -2.54 -5.08 -3.95
CA GLY A 39 -2.92 -4.29 -5.11
C GLY A 39 -4.00 -4.96 -5.96
N ARG A 40 -3.88 -6.27 -6.23
CA ARG A 40 -4.91 -7.03 -6.95
C ARG A 40 -6.23 -7.07 -6.19
N GLU A 41 -6.19 -7.24 -4.87
CA GLU A 41 -7.41 -7.28 -4.06
C GLU A 41 -8.13 -5.93 -4.02
N LEU A 42 -7.37 -4.83 -3.89
CA LEU A 42 -7.92 -3.49 -3.99
C LEU A 42 -8.50 -3.23 -5.39
N ALA A 43 -7.78 -3.59 -6.45
CA ALA A 43 -8.27 -3.47 -7.83
C ALA A 43 -9.58 -4.23 -8.03
N ARG A 44 -9.67 -5.47 -7.51
CA ARG A 44 -10.89 -6.29 -7.56
C ARG A 44 -12.07 -5.61 -6.88
N HIS A 45 -11.86 -5.00 -5.71
CA HIS A 45 -12.91 -4.24 -5.01
C HIS A 45 -13.42 -3.03 -5.80
N PHE A 46 -12.57 -2.43 -6.64
CA PHE A 46 -12.92 -1.25 -7.44
C PHE A 46 -13.19 -1.53 -8.92
N ALA A 47 -13.20 -2.79 -9.37
CA ALA A 47 -13.25 -3.18 -10.78
C ALA A 47 -14.51 -2.70 -11.54
N GLY A 48 -15.57 -2.28 -10.85
CA GLY A 48 -16.79 -1.72 -11.44
C GLY A 48 -16.97 -0.21 -11.25
N ALA A 49 -16.03 0.47 -10.60
CA ALA A 49 -16.20 1.87 -10.19
C ALA A 49 -15.77 2.89 -11.27
N GLY A 50 -15.32 2.45 -12.44
CA GLY A 50 -14.81 3.34 -13.49
C GLY A 50 -13.58 4.13 -13.04
N VAL A 51 -12.70 3.50 -12.23
CA VAL A 51 -11.49 4.15 -11.74
C VAL A 51 -10.60 4.56 -12.90
N THR A 52 -10.16 5.82 -12.92
CA THR A 52 -9.25 6.34 -13.95
C THR A 52 -7.87 6.69 -13.42
N LYS A 53 -7.70 6.79 -12.09
CA LYS A 53 -6.45 7.14 -11.38
C LYS A 53 -6.49 6.61 -9.96
N VAL A 54 -5.32 6.31 -9.40
CA VAL A 54 -5.13 6.07 -7.95
C VAL A 54 -4.39 7.27 -7.34
N LEU A 55 -4.86 7.75 -6.19
CA LEU A 55 -4.21 8.82 -5.42
C LEU A 55 -3.75 8.29 -4.07
N THR A 56 -2.54 8.67 -3.65
CA THR A 56 -1.98 8.32 -2.34
C THR A 56 -1.18 9.47 -1.74
N ALA A 57 -0.67 9.31 -0.53
CA ALA A 57 0.24 10.23 0.13
C ALA A 57 1.60 9.57 0.40
N GLU A 58 2.68 10.34 0.34
CA GLU A 58 4.01 9.82 0.61
C GLU A 58 4.22 9.45 2.10
N ILE A 59 5.04 8.45 2.43
CA ILE A 59 5.90 7.66 1.54
C ILE A 59 5.37 6.23 1.42
N SER A 60 5.12 5.55 2.54
CA SER A 60 4.78 4.12 2.56
C SER A 60 3.49 3.77 1.79
N GLY A 61 2.58 4.73 1.60
CA GLY A 61 1.38 4.56 0.78
C GLY A 61 1.65 4.41 -0.72
N ILE A 62 2.86 4.71 -1.20
CA ILE A 62 3.24 4.63 -2.62
C ILE A 62 3.25 3.18 -3.11
N ALA A 63 3.82 2.25 -2.34
CA ALA A 63 3.95 0.85 -2.76
C ALA A 63 2.59 0.15 -3.01
N PRO A 64 1.63 0.14 -2.06
CA PRO A 64 0.33 -0.46 -2.30
C PRO A 64 -0.48 0.31 -3.36
N ALA A 65 -0.34 1.63 -3.45
CA ALA A 65 -1.03 2.42 -4.46
C ALA A 65 -0.51 2.12 -5.88
N LEU A 66 0.80 2.01 -6.05
CA LEU A 66 1.41 1.62 -7.33
C LEU A 66 0.96 0.21 -7.75
N ALA A 67 0.98 -0.76 -6.82
CA ALA A 67 0.52 -2.11 -7.09
C ALA A 67 -0.97 -2.15 -7.48
N THR A 68 -1.81 -1.35 -6.81
CA THR A 68 -3.25 -1.24 -7.13
C THR A 68 -3.46 -0.59 -8.50
N ALA A 69 -2.77 0.51 -8.77
CA ALA A 69 -2.86 1.23 -10.04
C ALA A 69 -2.40 0.36 -11.22
N HIS A 70 -1.33 -0.41 -11.01
CA HIS A 70 -0.84 -1.39 -11.98
C HIS A 70 -1.91 -2.47 -12.27
N ALA A 71 -2.55 -3.01 -11.24
CA ALA A 71 -3.60 -4.01 -11.42
C ALA A 71 -4.89 -3.46 -12.07
N LEU A 72 -5.17 -2.16 -11.91
CA LEU A 72 -6.28 -1.45 -12.55
C LEU A 72 -5.94 -0.90 -13.95
N ASP A 73 -4.68 -1.00 -14.38
CA ASP A 73 -4.15 -0.38 -15.60
C ASP A 73 -4.43 1.13 -15.71
N VAL A 74 -4.15 1.85 -14.63
CA VAL A 74 -4.34 3.31 -14.53
C VAL A 74 -3.11 3.99 -13.92
N PRO A 75 -2.89 5.30 -14.15
CA PRO A 75 -1.80 6.01 -13.50
C PRO A 75 -2.05 6.21 -11.99
N VAL A 76 -0.94 6.32 -11.24
CA VAL A 76 -0.93 6.69 -9.83
C VAL A 76 -0.35 8.09 -9.64
N ILE A 77 -0.94 8.85 -8.72
CA ILE A 77 -0.45 10.16 -8.27
C ILE A 77 -0.18 10.05 -6.77
N TYR A 78 0.96 10.58 -6.31
CA TYR A 78 1.25 10.68 -4.89
C TYR A 78 1.38 12.14 -4.46
N ALA A 79 0.73 12.50 -3.36
CA ALA A 79 0.87 13.80 -2.73
C ALA A 79 2.18 13.86 -1.93
N ARG A 80 2.85 15.00 -2.01
CA ARG A 80 4.08 15.30 -1.26
C ARG A 80 3.75 16.11 -0.01
N LYS A 81 4.34 15.75 1.13
CA LYS A 81 4.21 16.45 2.42
C LYS A 81 4.93 17.78 2.41
N ILE A 82 6.03 17.88 1.65
CA ILE A 82 6.85 19.08 1.53
C ILE A 82 6.65 19.66 0.14
N ARG A 83 6.49 20.98 0.06
CA ARG A 83 6.39 21.70 -1.21
C ARG A 83 7.66 21.42 -2.03
N PRO A 84 7.55 20.94 -3.28
CA PRO A 84 8.70 20.78 -4.17
C PRO A 84 9.40 22.12 -4.39
N ILE A 85 10.73 22.08 -4.54
CA ILE A 85 11.54 23.25 -4.95
C ILE A 85 11.54 23.41 -6.48
N THR A 86 11.12 22.36 -7.21
CA THR A 86 10.93 22.31 -8.67
C THR A 86 9.61 22.91 -9.12
#